data_AF-A0AAW3WIK5-F1
#
_entry.id   AF-A0AAW3WIK5-F1
#
_cell.length_a   1.000
_cell.length_b   1.000
_cell.length_c   1.000
_cell.angle_alpha   90.00
_cell.angle_beta   90.00
_cell.angle_gamma   90.00
#
_symmetry.space_group_name_H-M   'P 1'
#
loop_
_entity.id
_entity.type
_entity.pdbx_description
1 polymer ?
#
loop_
_entity_poly.entity_id
_entity_poly.type
_entity_poly.pdbx_seq_one_letter_code
_entity_poly.pdbx_strand_id
1 'polypeptide(L)'
;VVSHTEPDHAGSIGLLLDINPNIKIVATQVAIGFLKNIVNREFESIEVKENDTLDLGDKTLRFMPLPNLHWPDTMYTYIEEDKTLVTCDSFGSHYSFDGVLLSKLTDNEGYLRALKYYFDCIIGPFKNPFMVKALERIKDLEVDMICTGHGPVLDCRIDEVKEYYYKWSTVTNPNPRKTVIIPYVSAYGYTKELANEISKGIQESGEIDVRTYDMEEADQGKVLEELEFADGILFGTPTIVGDALKPIWDLTTSIFSRTHGGKLASAFGSYGWSGEAVPNIIQRLKQLRMKVVDEGFRIKFKPSDAQLKEAYGYGYNFGCLLQNKENPNKVQ
;
A
#
# COMPACT_ATOMS: atom_id res chain seq x y z
N VAL A 1 6.58 27.76 -7.49
CA VAL A 1 6.64 26.32 -7.82
C VAL A 1 5.68 25.60 -6.89
N VAL A 2 4.85 24.69 -7.38
CA VAL A 2 3.93 23.89 -6.56
C VAL A 2 4.30 22.42 -6.73
N SER A 3 4.95 21.86 -5.71
CA SER A 3 5.42 20.47 -5.72
C SER A 3 4.28 19.46 -5.49
N HIS A 4 3.23 19.89 -4.79
CA HIS A 4 2.08 19.09 -4.40
C HIS A 4 0.89 19.99 -4.07
N THR A 5 -0.33 19.51 -4.31
CA THR A 5 -1.58 20.28 -4.28
C THR A 5 -2.51 19.95 -3.11
N GLU A 6 -2.08 19.15 -2.13
CA GLU A 6 -2.87 18.95 -0.91
C GLU A 6 -3.10 20.30 -0.19
N PRO A 7 -4.27 20.51 0.45
CA PRO A 7 -4.66 21.84 0.93
C PRO A 7 -3.74 22.48 1.97
N ASP A 8 -2.95 21.70 2.70
CA ASP A 8 -1.93 22.17 3.64
C ASP A 8 -0.76 22.88 2.94
N HIS A 9 -0.45 22.52 1.69
CA HIS A 9 0.58 23.16 0.87
C HIS A 9 0.01 24.17 -0.13
N ALA A 10 -1.19 23.93 -0.62
CA ALA A 10 -1.81 24.67 -1.72
C ALA A 10 -2.98 25.58 -1.34
N GLY A 11 -3.46 25.52 -0.09
CA GLY A 11 -4.68 26.22 0.34
C GLY A 11 -4.64 27.74 0.18
N SER A 12 -3.45 28.34 0.18
CA SER A 12 -3.28 29.79 -0.01
C SER A 12 -3.08 30.24 -1.46
N ILE A 13 -3.03 29.32 -2.43
CA ILE A 13 -2.76 29.68 -3.84
C ILE A 13 -3.85 30.59 -4.41
N GLY A 14 -5.12 30.38 -4.04
CA GLY A 14 -6.21 31.27 -4.44
C GLY A 14 -5.99 32.71 -4.00
N LEU A 15 -5.52 32.91 -2.76
CA LEU A 15 -5.20 34.24 -2.22
C LEU A 15 -3.99 34.87 -2.92
N LEU A 16 -2.96 34.08 -3.23
CA LEU A 16 -1.80 34.57 -3.99
C LEU A 16 -2.19 35.05 -5.39
N LEU A 17 -3.14 34.34 -6.05
CA LEU A 17 -3.69 34.75 -7.34
C LEU A 17 -4.55 36.01 -7.23
N ASP A 18 -5.27 36.23 -6.13
CA ASP A 18 -6.00 37.49 -5.89
C ASP A 18 -5.03 38.67 -5.73
N ILE A 19 -3.88 38.45 -5.08
CA ILE A 19 -2.84 39.47 -4.87
C ILE A 19 -2.09 39.77 -6.18
N ASN A 20 -1.71 38.73 -6.92
CA ASN A 20 -1.00 38.85 -8.19
C ASN A 20 -1.58 37.88 -9.23
N PRO A 21 -2.56 38.32 -10.03
CA PRO A 21 -3.17 37.48 -11.07
C PRO A 21 -2.21 37.04 -12.18
N ASN A 22 -1.06 37.71 -12.32
CA ASN A 22 -0.06 37.44 -13.36
C ASN A 22 1.07 36.51 -12.87
N ILE A 23 0.99 35.97 -11.64
CA ILE A 23 1.98 34.98 -11.18
C ILE A 23 1.87 33.71 -12.01
N LYS A 24 3.00 33.17 -12.46
CA LYS A 24 3.05 31.90 -13.19
C LYS A 24 3.26 30.75 -12.23
N ILE A 25 2.31 29.82 -12.19
CA ILE A 25 2.41 28.61 -11.38
C ILE A 25 3.19 27.55 -12.16
N VAL A 26 4.37 27.18 -11.65
CA VAL A 26 5.22 26.11 -12.19
C VAL A 26 4.90 24.80 -11.46
N ALA A 27 4.38 23.79 -12.16
CA ALA A 27 3.99 22.52 -11.57
C ALA A 27 3.82 21.41 -12.64
N THR A 28 3.63 20.17 -12.21
CA THR A 28 3.29 19.07 -13.13
C THR A 28 1.92 19.29 -13.78
N GLN A 29 1.67 18.64 -14.93
CA GLN A 29 0.36 18.72 -15.59
C GLN A 29 -0.79 18.28 -14.65
N VAL A 30 -0.56 17.25 -13.84
CA VAL A 30 -1.54 16.73 -12.87
C VAL A 30 -1.80 17.77 -11.79
N ALA A 31 -0.75 18.38 -11.22
CA ALA A 31 -0.88 19.45 -10.23
C ALA A 31 -1.67 20.64 -10.78
N ILE A 32 -1.38 21.08 -12.02
CA ILE A 32 -2.12 22.17 -12.67
C ILE A 32 -3.61 21.80 -12.79
N GLY A 33 -3.92 20.58 -13.23
CA GLY A 33 -5.29 20.09 -13.31
C GLY A 33 -6.00 20.08 -11.95
N PHE A 34 -5.34 19.61 -10.89
CA PHE A 34 -5.89 19.62 -9.53
C PHE A 34 -6.11 21.05 -9.02
N LEU A 35 -5.11 21.92 -9.17
CA LEU A 35 -5.20 23.32 -8.74
C LEU A 35 -6.36 24.06 -9.40
N LYS A 36 -6.62 23.88 -10.70
CA LYS A 36 -7.77 24.50 -11.36
C LYS A 36 -9.10 24.16 -10.66
N ASN A 37 -9.24 22.92 -10.20
CA ASN A 37 -10.43 22.47 -9.46
C ASN A 37 -10.42 22.96 -7.99
N ILE A 38 -9.24 23.10 -7.38
CA ILE A 38 -9.11 23.63 -6.01
C ILE A 38 -9.43 25.12 -5.96
N VAL A 39 -8.81 25.92 -6.84
CA VAL A 39 -9.00 27.39 -6.88
C VAL A 39 -10.24 27.82 -7.67
N ASN A 40 -10.83 26.90 -8.44
CA ASN A 40 -12.02 27.13 -9.27
C ASN A 40 -11.90 28.32 -10.23
N ARG A 41 -10.72 28.47 -10.85
CA ARG A 41 -10.42 29.53 -11.83
C ARG A 41 -9.22 29.17 -12.70
N GLU A 42 -9.10 29.87 -13.81
CA GLU A 42 -7.92 29.84 -14.66
C GLU A 42 -6.79 30.72 -14.09
N PHE A 43 -5.55 30.34 -14.39
CA PHE A 43 -4.33 31.06 -13.99
C PHE A 43 -3.22 30.75 -15.00
N GLU A 44 -2.18 31.60 -15.06
CA GLU A 44 -1.01 31.31 -15.87
C GLU A 44 -0.18 30.20 -15.23
N SER A 45 0.26 29.23 -16.04
CA SER A 45 1.05 28.11 -15.57
C SER A 45 2.15 27.70 -16.53
N ILE A 46 3.22 27.14 -15.98
CA ILE A 46 4.29 26.47 -16.72
C ILE A 46 4.25 25.00 -16.33
N GLU A 47 3.87 24.14 -17.28
CA GLU A 47 3.94 22.69 -17.11
C GLU A 47 5.40 22.25 -17.13
N VAL A 48 5.80 21.45 -16.15
CA VAL A 48 7.13 20.83 -16.09
C VAL A 48 7.05 19.32 -16.12
N LYS A 49 8.01 18.71 -16.80
CA LYS A 49 8.18 17.26 -16.97
C LYS A 49 9.51 16.81 -16.38
N GLU A 50 9.77 15.53 -16.58
CA GLU A 50 10.99 14.86 -16.14
C GLU A 50 12.26 15.56 -16.63
N ASN A 51 13.08 16.03 -15.70
CA ASN A 51 14.33 16.76 -15.91
C ASN A 51 14.21 18.07 -16.69
N ASP A 52 12.99 18.62 -16.85
CA ASP A 52 12.85 20.00 -17.31
C ASP A 52 13.57 20.93 -16.33
N THR A 53 14.13 22.02 -16.87
CA THR A 53 14.80 23.04 -16.07
C THR A 53 14.14 24.41 -16.22
N LEU A 54 14.25 25.23 -15.18
CA LEU A 54 13.86 26.63 -15.18
C LEU A 54 15.00 27.48 -14.64
N ASP A 55 15.54 28.34 -15.50
CA ASP A 55 16.56 29.31 -15.17
C ASP A 55 15.93 30.57 -14.53
N LEU A 56 16.44 30.95 -13.37
CA LEU A 56 16.06 32.14 -12.62
C LEU A 56 17.12 33.27 -12.72
N GLY A 57 18.19 33.04 -13.48
CA GLY A 57 19.33 33.94 -13.71
C GLY A 57 20.57 33.52 -12.95
N ASP A 58 20.46 33.37 -11.62
CA ASP A 58 21.55 32.92 -10.74
C ASP A 58 21.34 31.50 -10.19
N LYS A 59 20.16 30.92 -10.43
CA LYS A 59 19.75 29.58 -10.01
C LYS A 59 19.04 28.84 -11.11
N THR A 60 19.26 27.53 -11.17
CA THR A 60 18.59 26.60 -12.06
C THR A 60 17.77 25.61 -11.23
N LEU A 61 16.47 25.55 -11.51
CA LEU A 61 15.57 24.56 -10.93
C LEU A 61 15.44 23.38 -11.87
N ARG A 62 15.68 22.15 -11.40
CA ARG A 62 15.43 20.90 -12.14
C ARG A 62 14.27 20.12 -11.51
N PHE A 63 13.29 19.74 -12.32
CA PHE A 63 12.06 19.11 -11.84
C PHE A 63 12.07 17.60 -12.03
N MET A 64 11.59 16.86 -11.02
CA MET A 64 11.54 15.40 -11.01
C MET A 64 10.15 14.93 -10.56
N PRO A 65 9.20 14.70 -11.49
CA PRO A 65 7.89 14.15 -11.16
C PRO A 65 7.99 12.77 -10.50
N LEU A 66 7.29 12.61 -9.38
CA LEU A 66 7.25 11.40 -8.56
C LEU A 66 5.79 11.02 -8.25
N PRO A 67 5.03 10.63 -9.27
CA PRO A 67 3.59 10.44 -9.13
C PRO A 67 3.27 9.31 -8.16
N ASN A 68 2.28 9.57 -7.30
CA ASN A 68 1.86 8.72 -6.19
C ASN A 68 2.95 8.55 -5.12
N LEU A 69 3.56 9.66 -4.71
CA LEU A 69 4.44 9.71 -3.53
C LEU A 69 4.14 10.98 -2.70
N HIS A 70 2.97 11.11 -2.08
CA HIS A 70 1.90 10.11 -1.96
C HIS A 70 0.67 10.41 -2.85
N TRP A 71 0.59 11.58 -3.48
CA TRP A 71 -0.48 11.89 -4.44
C TRP A 71 0.00 11.81 -5.90
N PRO A 72 -0.92 11.69 -6.87
CA PRO A 72 -0.59 11.58 -8.29
C PRO A 72 0.24 12.74 -8.87
N ASP A 73 0.22 13.91 -8.23
CA ASP A 73 0.78 15.17 -8.71
C ASP A 73 2.19 15.50 -8.16
N THR A 74 2.66 14.76 -7.17
CA THR A 74 3.90 15.06 -6.45
C THR A 74 5.13 15.12 -7.37
N MET A 75 6.02 16.09 -7.10
CA MET A 75 7.35 16.19 -7.71
C MET A 75 8.40 16.70 -6.72
N TYR A 76 9.67 16.38 -6.98
CA TYR A 76 10.79 17.08 -6.37
C TYR A 76 11.27 18.22 -7.27
N THR A 77 11.87 19.24 -6.65
CA THR A 77 12.60 20.31 -7.34
C THR A 77 14.01 20.37 -6.77
N TYR A 78 15.03 20.27 -7.62
CA TYR A 78 16.43 20.39 -7.23
C TYR A 78 16.98 21.73 -7.70
N ILE A 79 17.60 22.48 -6.79
CA ILE A 79 18.27 23.76 -7.06
C ILE A 79 19.75 23.44 -7.28
N GLU A 80 20.22 23.53 -8.52
CA GLU A 80 21.50 22.92 -8.92
C GLU A 80 22.70 23.56 -8.25
N GLU A 81 22.75 24.88 -8.22
CA GLU A 81 23.86 25.66 -7.69
C GLU A 81 23.95 25.57 -6.16
N ASP A 82 22.80 25.38 -5.49
CA ASP A 82 22.71 25.28 -4.02
C ASP A 82 22.71 23.84 -3.51
N LYS A 83 22.74 22.85 -4.42
CA LYS A 83 22.63 21.43 -4.07
C LYS A 83 21.48 21.13 -3.11
N THR A 84 20.36 21.83 -3.31
CA THR A 84 19.21 21.83 -2.39
C THR A 84 18.03 21.11 -3.04
N LEU A 85 17.47 20.14 -2.35
CA LEU A 85 16.34 19.34 -2.83
C LEU A 85 15.05 19.73 -2.09
N VAL A 86 14.08 20.28 -2.81
CA VAL A 86 12.73 20.54 -2.30
C VAL A 86 11.86 19.30 -2.55
N THR A 87 11.37 18.69 -1.47
CA THR A 87 10.75 17.35 -1.52
C THR A 87 9.28 17.31 -1.13
N CYS A 88 8.76 18.41 -0.56
CA CYS A 88 7.41 18.45 0.00
C CYS A 88 7.25 17.35 1.06
N ASP A 89 6.34 16.39 0.88
CA ASP A 89 6.00 15.41 1.91
C ASP A 89 7.10 14.37 2.18
N SER A 90 7.90 14.03 1.17
CA SER A 90 8.98 13.06 1.38
C SER A 90 10.01 13.59 2.37
N PHE A 91 10.50 12.71 3.25
CA PHE A 91 11.40 13.05 4.36
C PHE A 91 10.78 13.98 5.41
N GLY A 92 9.50 14.35 5.28
CA GLY A 92 8.79 15.21 6.20
C GLY A 92 8.52 14.56 7.55
N SER A 93 8.14 15.40 8.51
CA SER A 93 7.65 14.98 9.82
C SER A 93 6.63 15.98 10.35
N HIS A 94 5.56 15.49 10.97
CA HIS A 94 4.65 16.36 11.73
C HIS A 94 5.30 16.73 13.07
N TYR A 95 6.27 17.64 13.02
CA TYR A 95 7.08 18.03 14.17
C TYR A 95 7.30 19.55 14.17
N SER A 96 6.91 20.22 15.26
CA SER A 96 7.06 21.67 15.42
C SER A 96 8.14 21.99 16.44
N PHE A 97 9.00 22.96 16.12
CA PHE A 97 9.99 23.54 17.03
C PHE A 97 10.35 24.96 16.58
N ASP A 98 11.00 25.74 17.45
CA ASP A 98 11.29 27.16 17.17
C ASP A 98 12.34 27.39 16.07
N GLY A 99 13.17 26.37 15.78
CA GLY A 99 14.16 26.45 14.72
C GLY A 99 13.59 26.07 13.35
N VAL A 100 14.43 26.22 12.32
CA VAL A 100 14.11 25.78 10.95
C VAL A 100 14.95 24.57 10.56
N LEU A 101 16.22 24.57 10.94
CA LEU A 101 17.21 23.57 10.54
C LEU A 101 17.28 22.41 11.53
N LEU A 102 17.37 21.18 11.02
CA LEU A 102 17.52 19.97 11.85
C LEU A 102 18.75 20.07 12.77
N SER A 103 19.83 20.72 12.35
CA SER A 103 21.03 20.92 13.18
C SER A 103 20.79 21.74 14.46
N LYS A 104 19.67 22.48 14.55
CA LYS A 104 19.28 23.26 15.74
C LYS A 104 18.36 22.49 16.68
N LEU A 105 17.88 21.32 16.27
CA LEU A 105 16.95 20.52 17.02
C LEU A 105 17.68 19.74 18.13
N THR A 106 17.19 19.85 19.35
CA THR A 106 17.79 19.19 20.52
C THR A 106 17.08 17.88 20.90
N ASP A 107 15.75 17.81 20.72
CA ASP A 107 14.95 16.60 20.98
C ASP A 107 14.99 15.60 19.81
N ASN A 108 16.15 14.96 19.64
CA ASN A 108 16.36 13.99 18.56
C ASN A 108 15.40 12.81 18.62
N GLU A 109 15.02 12.33 19.81
CA GLU A 109 14.10 11.22 19.95
C GLU A 109 12.67 11.60 19.53
N GLY A 110 12.22 12.80 19.90
CA GLY A 110 10.94 13.35 19.46
C GLY A 110 10.84 13.47 17.95
N TYR A 111 11.88 14.02 17.31
CA TYR A 111 11.96 14.12 15.86
C TYR A 111 11.90 12.74 15.20
N LEU A 112 12.70 11.77 15.65
CA LEU A 112 12.72 10.43 15.05
C LEU A 112 11.39 9.69 15.19
N ARG A 113 10.68 9.86 16.32
CA ARG A 113 9.31 9.33 16.48
C ARG A 113 8.34 9.95 15.48
N ALA A 114 8.39 11.28 15.31
CA ALA A 114 7.52 11.97 14.36
C ALA A 114 7.85 11.62 12.90
N LEU A 115 9.13 11.48 12.56
CA LEU A 115 9.61 11.04 11.24
C LEU A 115 9.10 9.63 10.92
N LYS A 116 9.22 8.68 11.86
CA LYS A 116 8.73 7.31 11.67
C LYS A 116 7.20 7.26 11.55
N TYR A 117 6.50 8.00 12.41
CA TYR A 117 5.05 8.09 12.35
C TYR A 117 4.56 8.66 11.01
N TYR A 118 5.19 9.75 10.55
CA TYR A 118 4.90 10.34 9.24
C TYR A 118 5.14 9.34 8.12
N PHE A 119 6.28 8.64 8.15
CA PHE A 119 6.56 7.58 7.19
C PHE A 119 5.46 6.52 7.19
N ASP A 120 5.11 5.94 8.34
CA ASP A 120 4.15 4.83 8.41
C ASP A 120 2.76 5.22 7.91
N CYS A 121 2.30 6.41 8.28
CA CYS A 121 0.96 6.87 7.96
C CYS A 121 0.81 7.42 6.54
N ILE A 122 1.83 8.13 6.04
CA ILE A 122 1.75 8.87 4.78
C ILE A 122 2.49 8.14 3.66
N ILE A 123 3.76 7.79 3.88
CA ILE A 123 4.63 7.19 2.87
C ILE A 123 4.50 5.66 2.81
N GLY A 124 4.10 5.02 3.91
CA GLY A 124 4.06 3.57 4.10
C GLY A 124 3.30 2.82 2.99
N PRO A 125 2.10 3.27 2.55
CA PRO A 125 1.38 2.66 1.43
C PRO A 125 2.08 2.79 0.07
N PHE A 126 3.11 3.63 -0.01
CA PHE A 126 3.88 3.99 -1.21
C PHE A 126 5.35 3.57 -1.11
N LYS A 127 5.73 2.94 0.01
CA LYS A 127 7.10 2.59 0.37
C LYS A 127 7.84 1.83 -0.74
N ASN A 128 7.19 0.84 -1.37
CA ASN A 128 7.73 0.11 -2.52
C ASN A 128 6.65 -0.02 -3.62
N PRO A 129 6.93 0.32 -4.90
CA PRO A 129 8.20 0.79 -5.44
C PRO A 129 8.39 2.31 -5.45
N PHE A 130 7.41 3.11 -5.01
CA PHE A 130 7.42 4.56 -5.27
C PHE A 130 8.52 5.28 -4.48
N MET A 131 8.58 5.10 -3.15
CA MET A 131 9.64 5.71 -2.35
C MET A 131 11.02 5.14 -2.70
N VAL A 132 11.14 3.81 -2.91
CA VAL A 132 12.40 3.19 -3.38
C VAL A 132 12.89 3.83 -4.69
N LYS A 133 12.01 4.01 -5.68
CA LYS A 133 12.37 4.68 -6.94
C LYS A 133 12.78 6.14 -6.75
N ALA A 134 12.16 6.86 -5.80
CA ALA A 134 12.55 8.22 -5.48
C ALA A 134 13.95 8.27 -4.82
N LEU A 135 14.27 7.33 -3.92
CA LEU A 135 15.61 7.19 -3.34
C LEU A 135 16.65 6.86 -4.40
N GLU A 136 16.37 5.88 -5.28
CA GLU A 136 17.25 5.53 -6.39
C GLU A 136 17.47 6.70 -7.36
N ARG A 137 16.45 7.55 -7.53
CA ARG A 137 16.54 8.72 -8.40
C ARG A 137 17.54 9.76 -7.90
N ILE A 138 17.61 9.96 -6.59
CA ILE A 138 18.44 10.99 -5.96
C ILE A 138 19.76 10.44 -5.39
N LYS A 139 20.06 9.16 -5.61
CA LYS A 139 21.23 8.50 -4.99
C LYS A 139 22.57 9.10 -5.43
N ASP A 140 22.67 9.48 -6.70
CA ASP A 140 23.89 10.02 -7.32
C ASP A 140 23.87 11.56 -7.34
N LEU A 141 22.87 12.17 -6.70
CA LEU A 141 22.73 13.62 -6.61
C LEU A 141 23.50 14.13 -5.41
N GLU A 142 24.38 15.11 -5.63
CA GLU A 142 24.97 15.86 -4.52
C GLU A 142 23.86 16.68 -3.84
N VAL A 143 23.60 16.42 -2.56
CA VAL A 143 22.53 17.09 -1.82
C VAL A 143 23.06 17.54 -0.47
N ASP A 144 23.23 18.85 -0.32
CA ASP A 144 23.70 19.49 0.90
C ASP A 144 22.54 19.88 1.83
N MET A 145 21.31 20.00 1.27
CA MET A 145 20.11 20.37 2.01
C MET A 145 18.85 19.73 1.41
N ILE A 146 17.93 19.27 2.26
CA ILE A 146 16.57 18.87 1.85
C ILE A 146 15.54 19.79 2.53
N CYS A 147 14.81 20.56 1.73
CA CYS A 147 13.68 21.35 2.18
C CYS A 147 12.40 20.52 2.09
N THR A 148 11.88 20.09 3.23
CA THR A 148 10.62 19.35 3.35
C THR A 148 9.44 20.32 3.43
N GLY A 149 8.23 19.82 3.19
CA GLY A 149 6.97 20.55 3.38
C GLY A 149 6.51 20.52 4.84
N HIS A 150 6.98 19.54 5.62
CA HIS A 150 6.62 19.33 7.02
C HIS A 150 7.86 19.10 7.89
N GLY A 151 7.95 19.81 9.01
CA GLY A 151 9.02 19.66 9.99
C GLY A 151 10.30 20.44 9.64
N PRO A 152 11.46 20.06 10.21
CA PRO A 152 12.72 20.76 9.98
C PRO A 152 13.25 20.57 8.56
N VAL A 153 13.95 21.58 8.05
CA VAL A 153 14.84 21.47 6.89
C VAL A 153 16.04 20.60 7.26
N LEU A 154 16.35 19.60 6.44
CA LEU A 154 17.48 18.70 6.67
C LEU A 154 18.76 19.36 6.13
N ASP A 155 19.49 20.04 7.00
CA ASP A 155 20.82 20.61 6.73
C ASP A 155 21.97 19.74 7.29
N CYS A 156 21.62 18.68 8.02
CA CYS A 156 22.54 17.68 8.54
C CYS A 156 21.84 16.31 8.54
N ARG A 157 22.61 15.22 8.76
CA ARG A 157 22.07 13.85 8.90
C ARG A 157 21.24 13.38 7.69
N ILE A 158 21.47 13.97 6.52
CA ILE A 158 20.72 13.65 5.29
C ILE A 158 20.87 12.17 4.93
N ASP A 159 22.09 11.63 4.98
CA ASP A 159 22.35 10.22 4.65
C ASP A 159 21.69 9.27 5.66
N GLU A 160 21.67 9.63 6.95
CA GLU A 160 20.98 8.86 7.99
C GLU A 160 19.47 8.81 7.72
N VAL A 161 18.85 9.95 7.39
CA VAL A 161 17.42 9.99 7.05
C VAL A 161 17.12 9.21 5.77
N LYS A 162 17.98 9.31 4.74
CA LYS A 162 17.87 8.48 3.52
C LYS A 162 17.99 7.00 3.84
N GLU A 163 18.91 6.60 4.71
CA GLU A 163 19.09 5.21 5.15
C GLU A 163 17.87 4.68 5.91
N TYR A 164 17.29 5.48 6.80
CA TYR A 164 16.02 5.12 7.46
C TYR A 164 14.90 4.90 6.44
N TYR A 165 14.71 5.84 5.51
CA TYR A 165 13.69 5.71 4.47
C TYR A 165 13.94 4.50 3.57
N TYR A 166 15.21 4.21 3.23
CA TYR A 166 15.57 3.02 2.47
C TYR A 166 15.17 1.77 3.27
N LYS A 167 15.63 1.63 4.51
CA LYS A 167 15.33 0.49 5.39
C LYS A 167 13.83 0.29 5.60
N TRP A 168 13.06 1.37 5.83
CA TRP A 168 11.62 1.28 6.03
C TRP A 168 10.86 0.99 4.73
N SER A 169 11.45 1.34 3.59
CA SER A 169 10.88 1.07 2.26
C SER A 169 11.23 -0.32 1.73
N THR A 170 12.35 -0.89 2.16
CA THR A 170 12.76 -2.25 1.83
C THR A 170 11.98 -3.24 2.67
N VAL A 171 10.80 -3.60 2.19
CA VAL A 171 10.03 -4.71 2.72
C VAL A 171 10.49 -5.99 2.05
N THR A 172 11.41 -6.69 2.69
CA THR A 172 11.76 -8.06 2.30
C THR A 172 10.67 -8.97 2.83
N ASN A 173 10.04 -9.76 1.94
CA ASN A 173 9.14 -10.81 2.39
C ASN A 173 9.93 -11.79 3.28
N PRO A 174 9.60 -11.91 4.58
CA PRO A 174 10.36 -12.76 5.50
C PRO A 174 10.12 -14.25 5.22
N ASN A 175 9.11 -14.58 4.40
CA ASN A 175 8.79 -15.96 4.08
C ASN A 175 9.85 -16.56 3.13
N PRO A 176 10.48 -17.69 3.49
CA PRO A 176 11.53 -18.32 2.70
C PRO A 176 11.00 -19.06 1.45
N ARG A 177 9.67 -19.21 1.35
CA ARG A 177 8.96 -19.90 0.28
C ARG A 177 7.58 -19.27 0.09
N LYS A 178 6.90 -19.66 -0.99
CA LYS A 178 5.52 -19.22 -1.23
C LYS A 178 4.66 -19.55 -0.02
N THR A 179 3.88 -18.58 0.45
CA THR A 179 3.09 -18.72 1.67
C THR A 179 1.62 -18.45 1.41
N VAL A 180 0.75 -19.34 1.90
CA VAL A 180 -0.70 -19.18 1.87
C VAL A 180 -1.24 -19.01 3.28
N ILE A 181 -2.01 -17.93 3.48
CA ILE A 181 -2.64 -17.60 4.76
C ILE A 181 -4.14 -17.86 4.65
N ILE A 182 -4.65 -18.66 5.59
CA ILE A 182 -6.05 -19.13 5.61
C ILE A 182 -6.72 -18.71 6.93
N PRO A 183 -7.17 -17.45 7.05
CA PRO A 183 -8.01 -17.06 8.17
C PRO A 183 -9.42 -17.62 7.98
N TYR A 184 -9.98 -18.23 9.02
CA TYR A 184 -11.34 -18.75 8.98
C TYR A 184 -12.11 -18.52 10.28
N VAL A 185 -13.43 -18.58 10.20
CA VAL A 185 -14.34 -18.69 11.36
C VAL A 185 -15.18 -19.96 11.18
N SER A 186 -15.58 -20.63 12.26
CA SER A 186 -16.30 -21.89 12.13
C SER A 186 -17.25 -22.21 13.29
N ALA A 187 -18.48 -21.68 13.21
CA ALA A 187 -19.52 -21.86 14.23
C ALA A 187 -19.81 -23.31 14.66
N TYR A 188 -19.78 -24.27 13.72
CA TYR A 188 -20.08 -25.69 13.98
C TYR A 188 -18.95 -26.64 13.60
N GLY A 189 -17.73 -26.14 13.40
CA GLY A 189 -16.58 -26.95 12.96
C GLY A 189 -16.53 -27.27 11.45
N TYR A 190 -17.61 -27.12 10.69
CA TYR A 190 -17.62 -27.52 9.27
C TYR A 190 -16.68 -26.69 8.40
N THR A 191 -16.64 -25.37 8.57
CA THR A 191 -15.69 -24.53 7.82
C THR A 191 -14.25 -24.84 8.21
N LYS A 192 -14.00 -25.20 9.47
CA LYS A 192 -12.69 -25.68 9.96
C LYS A 192 -12.29 -27.01 9.31
N GLU A 193 -13.22 -27.96 9.17
CA GLU A 193 -12.97 -29.21 8.43
C GLU A 193 -12.56 -28.92 6.97
N LEU A 194 -13.24 -27.98 6.30
CA LEU A 194 -12.86 -27.54 4.95
C LEU A 194 -11.47 -26.89 4.92
N ALA A 195 -11.18 -26.00 5.87
CA ALA A 195 -9.88 -25.33 5.97
C ALA A 195 -8.73 -26.34 6.08
N ASN A 196 -8.93 -27.41 6.87
CA ASN A 196 -7.94 -28.46 7.03
C ASN A 196 -7.66 -29.22 5.73
N GLU A 197 -8.71 -29.65 5.00
CA GLU A 197 -8.53 -30.38 3.75
C GLU A 197 -7.96 -29.50 2.62
N ILE A 198 -8.42 -28.25 2.53
CA ILE A 198 -7.86 -27.25 1.60
C ILE A 198 -6.37 -27.04 1.89
N SER A 199 -5.98 -26.91 3.16
CA SER A 199 -4.58 -26.73 3.57
C SER A 199 -3.71 -27.91 3.13
N LYS A 200 -4.18 -29.14 3.36
CA LYS A 200 -3.50 -30.37 2.91
C LYS A 200 -3.34 -30.38 1.39
N GLY A 201 -4.39 -30.04 0.64
CA GLY A 201 -4.34 -29.97 -0.81
C GLY A 201 -3.28 -28.99 -1.31
N ILE A 202 -3.19 -27.79 -0.72
CA ILE A 202 -2.20 -26.78 -1.08
C ILE A 202 -0.78 -27.27 -0.79
N GLN A 203 -0.54 -27.87 0.38
CA GLN A 203 0.77 -28.42 0.76
C GLN A 203 1.21 -29.55 -0.17
N GLU A 204 0.31 -30.46 -0.52
CA GLU A 204 0.59 -31.57 -1.46
C GLU A 204 0.80 -31.08 -2.90
N SER A 205 0.36 -29.85 -3.21
CA SER A 205 0.64 -29.26 -4.51
C SER A 205 2.09 -28.81 -4.66
N GLY A 206 2.92 -28.70 -3.62
CA GLY A 206 4.33 -28.32 -3.75
C GLY A 206 4.90 -27.60 -2.53
N GLU A 207 6.05 -26.94 -2.69
CA GLU A 207 6.75 -26.26 -1.58
C GLU A 207 6.08 -24.93 -1.20
N ILE A 208 4.88 -25.03 -0.60
CA ILE A 208 4.09 -23.91 -0.11
C ILE A 208 3.95 -24.03 1.40
N ASP A 209 4.30 -22.97 2.13
CA ASP A 209 3.98 -22.86 3.55
C ASP A 209 2.51 -22.46 3.72
N VAL A 210 1.75 -23.22 4.51
CA VAL A 210 0.31 -22.97 4.71
C VAL A 210 0.05 -22.76 6.18
N ARG A 211 -0.49 -21.58 6.52
CA ARG A 211 -0.80 -21.19 7.89
C ARG A 211 -2.28 -20.89 8.00
N THR A 212 -2.94 -21.50 8.97
CA THR A 212 -4.38 -21.34 9.20
C THR A 212 -4.62 -20.62 10.51
N TYR A 213 -5.61 -19.74 10.55
CA TYR A 213 -5.93 -18.93 11.72
C TYR A 213 -7.42 -19.02 12.02
N ASP A 214 -7.75 -19.57 13.19
CA ASP A 214 -9.11 -19.54 13.71
C ASP A 214 -9.36 -18.13 14.28
N MET A 215 -10.12 -17.30 13.56
CA MET A 215 -10.31 -15.88 13.89
C MET A 215 -11.21 -15.65 15.10
N GLU A 216 -11.74 -16.72 15.70
CA GLU A 216 -12.38 -16.67 17.01
C GLU A 216 -11.34 -16.62 18.16
N GLU A 217 -10.11 -17.07 17.90
CA GLU A 217 -9.03 -17.18 18.89
C GLU A 217 -7.78 -16.36 18.52
N ALA A 218 -7.51 -16.18 17.23
CA ALA A 218 -6.30 -15.53 16.73
C ALA A 218 -6.32 -14.01 16.91
N ASP A 219 -5.12 -13.44 17.11
CA ASP A 219 -4.94 -11.99 17.13
C ASP A 219 -5.09 -11.40 15.72
N GLN A 220 -6.04 -10.49 15.54
CA GLN A 220 -6.33 -9.88 14.25
C GLN A 220 -5.13 -9.09 13.69
N GLY A 221 -4.39 -8.37 14.54
CA GLY A 221 -3.24 -7.58 14.13
C GLY A 221 -2.15 -8.45 13.52
N LYS A 222 -1.82 -9.56 14.18
CA LYS A 222 -0.84 -10.54 13.67
C LYS A 222 -1.28 -11.19 12.37
N VAL A 223 -2.57 -11.47 12.20
CA VAL A 223 -3.07 -12.03 10.93
C VAL A 223 -2.97 -10.99 9.81
N LEU A 224 -3.25 -9.72 10.08
CA LEU A 224 -3.06 -8.65 9.09
C LEU A 224 -1.59 -8.52 8.65
N GLU A 225 -0.64 -8.66 9.58
CA GLU A 225 0.80 -8.70 9.24
C GLU A 225 1.12 -9.89 8.32
N GLU A 226 0.60 -11.08 8.62
CA GLU A 226 0.81 -12.28 7.78
C GLU A 226 0.21 -12.09 6.37
N LEU A 227 -0.95 -11.44 6.25
CA LEU A 227 -1.58 -11.14 4.97
C LEU A 227 -0.75 -10.19 4.09
N GLU A 228 0.03 -9.28 4.69
CA GLU A 228 0.96 -8.39 3.95
C GLU A 228 2.02 -9.20 3.19
N PHE A 229 2.44 -10.35 3.70
CA PHE A 229 3.51 -11.18 3.16
C PHE A 229 3.07 -12.46 2.44
N ALA A 230 1.77 -12.77 2.48
CA ALA A 230 1.19 -13.91 1.79
C ALA A 230 1.30 -13.80 0.27
N ASP A 231 1.57 -14.90 -0.43
CA ASP A 231 1.45 -15.00 -1.89
C ASP A 231 0.02 -15.39 -2.30
N GLY A 232 -0.65 -16.17 -1.45
CA GLY A 232 -2.05 -16.57 -1.61
C GLY A 232 -2.86 -16.40 -0.33
N ILE A 233 -4.15 -16.07 -0.46
CA ILE A 233 -5.05 -15.84 0.68
C ILE A 233 -6.38 -16.57 0.46
N LEU A 234 -6.84 -17.33 1.45
CA LEU A 234 -8.14 -18.01 1.41
C LEU A 234 -8.96 -17.68 2.66
N PHE A 235 -10.06 -16.93 2.50
CA PHE A 235 -10.93 -16.56 3.60
C PHE A 235 -12.02 -17.62 3.84
N GLY A 236 -12.02 -18.26 5.01
CA GLY A 236 -13.00 -19.25 5.41
C GLY A 236 -14.14 -18.64 6.25
N THR A 237 -15.38 -18.75 5.83
CA THR A 237 -16.50 -18.19 6.62
C THR A 237 -17.80 -18.95 6.41
N PRO A 238 -18.55 -19.30 7.47
CA PRO A 238 -19.91 -19.80 7.28
C PRO A 238 -20.85 -18.66 6.88
N THR A 239 -22.03 -19.01 6.39
CA THR A 239 -23.12 -18.03 6.23
C THR A 239 -24.00 -18.00 7.47
N ILE A 240 -24.06 -16.84 8.13
CA ILE A 240 -24.92 -16.58 9.29
C ILE A 240 -25.72 -15.32 9.02
N VAL A 241 -27.05 -15.43 9.08
CA VAL A 241 -27.99 -14.32 8.78
C VAL A 241 -27.72 -13.69 7.39
N GLY A 242 -27.38 -14.54 6.41
CA GLY A 242 -27.19 -14.11 5.01
C GLY A 242 -25.88 -13.40 4.72
N ASP A 243 -24.87 -13.48 5.60
CA ASP A 243 -23.57 -12.85 5.35
C ASP A 243 -22.39 -13.62 5.97
N ALA A 244 -21.18 -13.19 5.62
CA ALA A 244 -19.93 -13.59 6.25
C ALA A 244 -19.84 -13.03 7.67
N LEU A 245 -19.14 -13.77 8.54
CA LEU A 245 -18.97 -13.36 9.93
C LEU A 245 -17.99 -12.19 10.08
N LYS A 246 -18.27 -11.34 11.06
CA LYS A 246 -17.54 -10.09 11.35
C LYS A 246 -16.01 -10.24 11.35
N PRO A 247 -15.38 -11.27 11.96
CA PRO A 247 -13.92 -11.36 11.98
C PRO A 247 -13.29 -11.44 10.57
N ILE A 248 -13.99 -12.03 9.61
CA ILE A 248 -13.53 -12.11 8.21
C ILE A 248 -13.77 -10.77 7.49
N TRP A 249 -14.87 -10.09 7.78
CA TRP A 249 -15.11 -8.73 7.29
C TRP A 249 -14.06 -7.74 7.81
N ASP A 250 -13.72 -7.81 9.09
CA ASP A 250 -12.71 -6.94 9.70
C ASP A 250 -11.37 -7.08 8.96
N LEU A 251 -10.90 -8.31 8.69
CA LEU A 251 -9.70 -8.52 7.89
C LEU A 251 -9.81 -7.92 6.48
N THR A 252 -10.89 -8.20 5.75
CA THR A 252 -11.04 -7.73 4.35
C THR A 252 -11.30 -6.22 4.21
N THR A 253 -11.74 -5.56 5.27
CA THR A 253 -11.91 -4.10 5.33
C THR A 253 -10.64 -3.39 5.79
N SER A 254 -9.75 -4.06 6.51
CA SER A 254 -8.45 -3.55 6.95
C SER A 254 -7.32 -3.71 5.92
N ILE A 255 -7.55 -4.36 4.78
CA ILE A 255 -6.56 -4.51 3.70
C ILE A 255 -6.89 -3.61 2.50
N PHE A 256 -5.85 -3.21 1.76
CA PHE A 256 -5.95 -2.26 0.65
C PHE A 256 -5.46 -2.85 -0.67
N SER A 257 -6.09 -2.45 -1.77
CA SER A 257 -5.73 -2.89 -3.14
C SER A 257 -4.30 -2.53 -3.54
N ARG A 258 -3.76 -1.43 -3.02
CA ARG A 258 -2.40 -0.99 -3.31
C ARG A 258 -1.34 -1.92 -2.74
N THR A 259 -1.59 -2.49 -1.57
CA THR A 259 -0.66 -3.39 -0.86
C THR A 259 -0.92 -4.86 -1.18
N HIS A 260 -2.19 -5.25 -1.29
CA HIS A 260 -2.59 -6.67 -1.40
C HIS A 260 -3.12 -7.05 -2.79
N GLY A 261 -3.32 -6.07 -3.68
CA GLY A 261 -3.77 -6.34 -5.04
C GLY A 261 -2.79 -7.23 -5.81
N GLY A 262 -3.31 -8.01 -6.76
CA GLY A 262 -2.55 -8.96 -7.56
C GLY A 262 -2.25 -10.30 -6.87
N LYS A 263 -2.32 -10.39 -5.54
CA LYS A 263 -2.19 -11.65 -4.80
C LYS A 263 -3.29 -12.64 -5.19
N LEU A 264 -2.98 -13.94 -5.25
CA LEU A 264 -3.99 -14.97 -5.52
C LEU A 264 -4.94 -15.06 -4.32
N ALA A 265 -6.24 -14.95 -4.54
CA ALA A 265 -7.19 -14.99 -3.45
C ALA A 265 -8.48 -15.70 -3.80
N SER A 266 -9.08 -16.35 -2.81
CA SER A 266 -10.46 -16.84 -2.89
C SER A 266 -11.09 -16.96 -1.49
N ALA A 267 -12.30 -17.50 -1.43
CA ALA A 267 -13.05 -17.72 -0.21
C ALA A 267 -13.73 -19.10 -0.21
N PHE A 268 -13.97 -19.63 0.98
CA PHE A 268 -14.65 -20.90 1.15
C PHE A 268 -15.53 -20.91 2.41
N GLY A 269 -16.46 -21.85 2.50
CA GLY A 269 -17.36 -21.88 3.65
C GLY A 269 -18.43 -22.96 3.62
N SER A 270 -18.94 -23.26 4.82
CA SER A 270 -20.17 -24.04 4.98
C SER A 270 -21.40 -23.14 5.10
N TYR A 271 -22.57 -23.61 4.70
CA TYR A 271 -23.82 -22.84 4.83
C TYR A 271 -25.04 -23.75 5.05
N GLY A 272 -26.13 -23.18 5.57
CA GLY A 272 -27.36 -23.94 5.87
C GLY A 272 -28.31 -24.04 4.67
N TRP A 273 -29.15 -23.01 4.47
CA TRP A 273 -30.15 -22.95 3.40
C TRP A 273 -29.80 -21.96 2.29
N SER A 274 -29.04 -20.91 2.59
CA SER A 274 -28.48 -19.95 1.64
C SER A 274 -27.02 -19.65 1.99
N GLY A 275 -26.19 -19.36 0.97
CA GLY A 275 -24.73 -19.36 1.07
C GLY A 275 -24.10 -18.08 0.51
N GLU A 276 -24.57 -16.93 0.97
CA GLU A 276 -24.20 -15.58 0.53
C GLU A 276 -22.77 -15.18 0.94
N ALA A 277 -22.27 -15.71 2.06
CA ALA A 277 -21.01 -15.26 2.65
C ALA A 277 -19.81 -15.36 1.69
N VAL A 278 -19.63 -16.52 1.04
CA VAL A 278 -18.53 -16.73 0.10
C VAL A 278 -18.63 -15.78 -1.12
N PRO A 279 -19.77 -15.68 -1.83
CA PRO A 279 -19.96 -14.67 -2.87
C PRO A 279 -19.64 -13.24 -2.43
N ASN A 280 -20.08 -12.82 -1.23
CA ASN A 280 -19.81 -11.47 -0.72
C ASN A 280 -18.31 -11.22 -0.56
N ILE A 281 -17.58 -12.18 0.02
CA ILE A 281 -16.13 -12.08 0.15
C ILE A 281 -15.46 -12.10 -1.22
N ILE A 282 -15.88 -12.97 -2.15
CA ILE A 282 -15.35 -12.98 -3.53
C ILE A 282 -15.48 -11.61 -4.20
N GLN A 283 -16.62 -10.94 -4.07
CA GLN A 283 -16.82 -9.59 -4.61
C GLN A 283 -15.88 -8.57 -3.94
N ARG A 284 -15.70 -8.66 -2.62
CA ARG A 284 -14.76 -7.80 -1.90
C ARG A 284 -13.32 -8.01 -2.37
N LEU A 285 -12.88 -9.25 -2.57
CA LEU A 285 -11.54 -9.55 -3.09
C LEU A 285 -11.33 -8.99 -4.51
N LYS A 286 -12.37 -9.03 -5.36
CA LYS A 286 -12.36 -8.39 -6.69
C LYS A 286 -12.22 -6.86 -6.59
N GLN A 287 -12.94 -6.20 -5.66
CA GLN A 287 -12.78 -4.76 -5.39
C GLN A 287 -11.37 -4.38 -4.92
N LEU A 288 -10.73 -5.28 -4.17
CA LEU A 288 -9.34 -5.14 -3.73
C LEU A 288 -8.31 -5.43 -4.85
N ARG A 289 -8.77 -5.69 -6.09
CA ARG A 289 -7.93 -6.01 -7.25
C ARG A 289 -7.04 -7.22 -7.02
N MET A 290 -7.46 -8.16 -6.19
CA MET A 290 -6.78 -9.45 -6.02
C MET A 290 -7.05 -10.35 -7.23
N LYS A 291 -6.17 -11.32 -7.47
CA LYS A 291 -6.32 -12.32 -8.53
C LYS A 291 -7.30 -13.39 -8.04
N VAL A 292 -8.59 -13.18 -8.30
CA VAL A 292 -9.67 -14.13 -8.02
C VAL A 292 -9.98 -14.93 -9.28
N VAL A 293 -9.84 -16.25 -9.20
CA VAL A 293 -9.84 -17.17 -10.36
C VAL A 293 -10.99 -18.17 -10.36
N ASP A 294 -11.84 -18.11 -9.34
CA ASP A 294 -13.04 -18.92 -9.18
C ASP A 294 -14.10 -18.14 -8.38
N GLU A 295 -15.27 -18.77 -8.18
CA GLU A 295 -16.39 -18.18 -7.42
C GLU A 295 -16.44 -18.68 -5.96
N GLY A 296 -15.31 -19.19 -5.46
CA GLY A 296 -15.16 -19.75 -4.11
C GLY A 296 -15.73 -21.16 -3.95
N PHE A 297 -15.42 -21.79 -2.81
CA PHE A 297 -15.82 -23.16 -2.49
C PHE A 297 -16.88 -23.20 -1.40
N ARG A 298 -18.03 -23.85 -1.66
CA ARG A 298 -19.18 -23.84 -0.74
C ARG A 298 -19.74 -25.22 -0.52
N ILE A 299 -19.95 -25.60 0.75
CA ILE A 299 -20.59 -26.84 1.13
C ILE A 299 -21.85 -26.57 1.95
N LYS A 300 -22.92 -27.32 1.67
CA LYS A 300 -24.17 -27.24 2.42
C LYS A 300 -24.09 -28.16 3.65
N PHE A 301 -24.27 -27.59 4.84
CA PHE A 301 -24.15 -28.26 6.14
C PHE A 301 -22.80 -28.97 6.33
N LYS A 302 -22.82 -30.14 6.98
CA LYS A 302 -21.65 -30.93 7.30
C LYS A 302 -21.05 -31.52 6.01
N PRO A 303 -19.75 -31.36 5.76
CA PRO A 303 -19.12 -32.01 4.62
C PRO A 303 -19.16 -33.53 4.76
N SER A 304 -19.53 -34.21 3.67
CA SER A 304 -19.35 -35.65 3.51
C SER A 304 -17.89 -35.98 3.13
N ASP A 305 -17.49 -37.25 3.24
CA ASP A 305 -16.16 -37.70 2.81
C ASP A 305 -15.84 -37.36 1.34
N ALA A 306 -16.86 -37.37 0.48
CA ALA A 306 -16.72 -36.95 -0.92
C ALA A 306 -16.43 -35.45 -1.03
N GLN A 307 -17.17 -34.61 -0.29
CA GLN A 307 -16.99 -33.16 -0.27
C GLN A 307 -15.68 -32.74 0.41
N LEU A 308 -15.17 -33.53 1.36
CA LEU A 308 -13.83 -33.35 1.92
C LEU A 308 -12.74 -33.60 0.87
N LYS A 309 -12.90 -34.61 0.00
CA LYS A 309 -12.01 -34.82 -1.15
C LYS A 309 -12.11 -33.69 -2.19
N GLU A 310 -13.30 -33.13 -2.39
CA GLU A 310 -13.47 -31.94 -3.23
C GLU A 310 -12.76 -30.73 -2.63
N ALA A 311 -12.84 -30.52 -1.32
CA ALA A 311 -12.12 -29.45 -0.62
C ALA A 311 -10.59 -29.62 -0.73
N TYR A 312 -10.09 -30.85 -0.59
CA TYR A 312 -8.70 -31.19 -0.87
C TYR A 312 -8.31 -30.84 -2.32
N GLY A 313 -9.11 -31.27 -3.30
CA GLY A 313 -8.87 -30.97 -4.71
C GLY A 313 -8.90 -29.48 -5.04
N TYR A 314 -9.79 -28.74 -4.37
CA TYR A 314 -9.87 -27.28 -4.45
C TYR A 314 -8.57 -26.62 -3.97
N GLY A 315 -8.08 -27.02 -2.79
CA GLY A 315 -6.79 -26.57 -2.26
C GLY A 315 -5.61 -26.92 -3.18
N TYR A 316 -5.57 -28.14 -3.69
CA TYR A 316 -4.53 -28.59 -4.62
C TYR A 316 -4.48 -27.72 -5.89
N ASN A 317 -5.65 -27.43 -6.46
CA ASN A 317 -5.75 -26.53 -7.61
C ASN A 317 -5.28 -25.11 -7.29
N PHE A 318 -5.66 -24.57 -6.12
CA PHE A 318 -5.21 -23.25 -5.67
C PHE A 318 -3.68 -23.18 -5.58
N GLY A 319 -3.06 -24.21 -4.99
CA GLY A 319 -1.60 -24.30 -4.87
C GLY A 319 -0.89 -24.47 -6.23
N CYS A 320 -1.47 -25.21 -7.19
CA CYS A 320 -0.97 -25.25 -8.57
C CYS A 320 -1.01 -23.86 -9.24
N LEU A 321 -2.13 -23.14 -9.10
CA LEU A 321 -2.30 -21.81 -9.66
C LEU A 321 -1.31 -20.81 -9.05
N LEU A 322 -1.07 -20.89 -7.74
CA LEU A 322 -0.08 -20.05 -7.07
C LEU A 322 1.34 -20.31 -7.59
N GLN A 323 1.64 -21.56 -7.94
CA GLN A 323 2.92 -21.97 -8.51
C GLN A 323 3.00 -21.76 -10.03
N ASN A 324 1.94 -21.27 -10.69
CA ASN A 324 1.83 -21.17 -12.14
C ASN A 324 2.10 -22.49 -12.87
N LYS A 325 1.56 -23.61 -12.34
CA LYS A 325 1.65 -24.93 -12.96
C LYS A 325 0.29 -25.53 -13.26
N GLU A 326 0.26 -26.45 -14.22
CA GLU A 326 -0.94 -27.22 -14.53
C GLU A 326 -1.32 -28.14 -13.35
N ASN A 327 -2.62 -28.36 -13.18
CA ASN A 327 -3.12 -29.31 -12.20
C ASN A 327 -3.33 -30.67 -12.91
N PRO A 328 -2.47 -31.69 -12.65
CA PRO A 328 -2.55 -32.99 -13.31
C PRO A 328 -3.84 -33.75 -12.96
N ASN A 329 -4.52 -33.37 -11.87
CA ASN A 329 -5.73 -34.02 -11.37
C ASN A 329 -7.01 -33.33 -11.86
N LYS A 330 -6.90 -32.26 -12.65
CA LYS A 330 -8.07 -31.55 -13.19
C LYS A 330 -8.57 -32.31 -14.41
N VAL A 331 -9.56 -33.17 -14.21
CA VAL A 331 -10.31 -33.78 -15.31
C VAL A 331 -11.00 -32.63 -16.08
N GLN A 332 -10.81 -32.61 -17.40
CA GLN A 332 -11.34 -31.59 -18.31
C GLN A 332 -12.85 -31.45 -18.23
#